data_AF-A0A9D1SMR0-F1
#
_entry.id   AF-A0A9D1SMR0-F1
#
_cell.length_a   1.000
_cell.length_b   1.000
_cell.length_c   1.000
_cell.angle_alpha   90.00
_cell.angle_beta   90.00
_cell.angle_gamma   90.00
#
_symmetry.space_group_name_H-M   'P 1'
#
loop_
_entity.id
_entity.type
_entity.pdbx_description
1 polymer ?
#
loop_
_entity_poly.entity_id
_entity_poly.type
_entity_poly.pdbx_seq_one_letter_code
_entity_poly.pdbx_strand_id
1 'polypeptide(L)'
;MSNKLKDILFQIDQREFATKTGYEKHLKMQKIVIENGALQGDASICAEIASRPELLKFFGSNSKTEVPIAGYINDRFISRRIDRLVIDDKEHNVYVMDYKTDIDKTTFREKYNKQLNEYAALLKSIYPEYKVFCYILWLNDFTLEKIS
;
A
#
# COMPACT_ATOMS: atom_id res chain seq x y z
N MET A 1 14.96 32.45 -12.43
CA MET A 1 15.08 32.81 -11.00
C MET A 1 16.05 31.84 -10.37
N SER A 2 17.13 32.33 -9.75
CA SER A 2 18.13 31.47 -9.10
C SER A 2 17.61 31.03 -7.73
N ASN A 3 17.38 29.73 -7.53
CA ASN A 3 17.04 29.21 -6.21
C ASN A 3 18.25 29.41 -5.28
N LYS A 4 18.04 30.10 -4.15
CA LYS A 4 19.14 30.36 -3.22
C LYS A 4 19.53 29.05 -2.54
N LEU A 5 20.80 28.90 -2.19
CA LEU A 5 21.33 27.69 -1.53
C LEU A 5 20.50 27.26 -0.30
N LYS A 6 19.98 28.24 0.46
CA LYS A 6 19.07 27.99 1.60
C LYS A 6 17.77 27.28 1.21
N ASP A 7 17.21 27.60 0.04
CA ASP A 7 15.94 27.04 -0.44
C ASP A 7 16.16 25.60 -0.91
N ILE A 8 17.35 25.32 -1.48
CA ILE A 8 17.77 23.97 -1.87
C ILE A 8 18.01 23.10 -0.63
N LEU A 9 18.74 23.61 0.37
CA LEU A 9 19.01 22.89 1.62
C LEU A 9 17.71 22.57 2.38
N PHE A 10 16.78 23.53 2.44
CA PHE A 10 15.48 23.31 3.06
C PHE A 10 14.64 22.26 2.32
N GLN A 11 14.66 22.25 0.99
CA GLN A 11 13.96 21.23 0.19
C GLN A 11 14.56 19.83 0.36
N ILE A 12 15.89 19.72 0.53
CA ILE A 12 16.56 18.44 0.80
C ILE A 12 16.15 17.91 2.16
N ASP A 13 16.21 18.75 3.21
CA ASP A 13 15.86 18.37 4.58
C ASP A 13 14.37 17.96 4.71
N GLN A 14 13.48 18.72 4.07
CA GLN A 14 12.04 18.37 3.99
C GLN A 14 11.81 17.03 3.27
N ARG A 15 12.57 16.72 2.20
CA ARG A 15 12.46 15.44 1.50
C ARG A 15 13.00 14.29 2.34
N GLU A 16 14.14 14.45 3.01
CA GLU A 16 14.69 13.43 3.90
C GLU A 16 13.74 13.16 5.08
N PHE A 17 13.21 14.21 5.69
CA PHE A 17 12.26 14.10 6.79
C PHE A 17 10.94 13.45 6.35
N ALA A 18 10.39 13.85 5.19
CA ALA A 18 9.19 13.23 4.62
C ALA A 18 9.42 11.76 4.27
N THR A 19 10.60 11.41 3.75
CA THR A 19 10.97 10.03 3.43
C THR A 19 11.07 9.19 4.71
N LYS A 20 11.67 9.73 5.77
CA LYS A 20 11.78 9.06 7.07
C LYS A 20 10.42 8.90 7.75
N THR A 21 9.60 9.94 7.76
CA THR A 21 8.24 9.90 8.33
C THR A 21 7.34 8.93 7.58
N GLY A 22 7.41 8.94 6.24
CA GLY A 22 6.69 8.00 5.40
C GLY A 22 7.11 6.56 5.69
N TYR A 23 8.41 6.30 5.79
CA TYR A 23 8.96 4.99 6.12
C TYR A 23 8.51 4.50 7.52
N GLU A 24 8.60 5.35 8.55
CA GLU A 24 8.14 5.02 9.90
C GLU A 24 6.63 4.70 9.91
N LYS A 25 5.83 5.43 9.14
CA LYS A 25 4.40 5.15 9.01
C LYS A 25 4.15 3.80 8.35
N HIS A 26 4.89 3.42 7.31
CA HIS A 26 4.80 2.07 6.71
C HIS A 26 5.11 0.97 7.74
N LEU A 27 6.18 1.13 8.53
CA LEU A 27 6.54 0.16 9.57
C LEU A 27 5.44 0.00 10.63
N LYS A 28 4.77 1.09 11.00
CA LYS A 28 3.62 1.02 11.90
C LYS A 28 2.44 0.30 11.24
N MET A 29 2.13 0.62 9.98
CA MET A 29 1.04 0.00 9.21
C MET A 29 1.20 -1.52 9.06
N GLN A 30 2.43 -2.05 9.00
CA GLN A 30 2.69 -3.49 8.96
C GLN A 30 2.26 -4.21 10.24
N LYS A 31 2.29 -3.53 11.39
CA LYS A 31 2.00 -4.11 12.70
C LYS A 31 0.52 -4.03 13.07
N ILE A 32 -0.30 -3.36 12.24
CA ILE A 32 -1.72 -3.18 12.50
C ILE A 32 -2.47 -4.48 12.20
N VAL A 33 -3.14 -5.00 13.23
CA VAL A 33 -4.13 -6.08 13.12
C VAL A 33 -5.36 -5.67 13.92
N ILE A 34 -6.53 -5.81 13.30
CA ILE A 34 -7.85 -5.49 13.86
C ILE A 34 -8.77 -6.68 13.57
N GLU A 35 -9.15 -7.41 14.61
CA GLU A 35 -10.01 -8.58 14.48
C GLU A 35 -10.91 -8.72 15.71
N ASN A 36 -12.22 -8.90 15.48
CA ASN A 36 -13.22 -9.13 16.54
C ASN A 36 -13.14 -8.14 17.73
N GLY A 37 -12.81 -6.87 17.45
CA GLY A 37 -12.67 -5.81 18.45
C GLY A 37 -11.30 -5.74 19.14
N ALA A 38 -10.40 -6.70 18.91
CA ALA A 38 -9.01 -6.63 19.34
C ALA A 38 -8.21 -5.70 18.40
N LEU A 39 -7.45 -4.77 18.98
CA LEU A 39 -6.57 -3.85 18.26
C LEU A 39 -5.12 -4.16 18.62
N GLN A 40 -4.29 -4.41 17.63
CA GLN A 40 -2.85 -4.60 17.77
C GLN A 40 -2.10 -3.59 16.90
N GLY A 41 -1.09 -2.95 17.48
CA GLY A 41 -0.23 -1.97 16.81
C GLY A 41 -0.39 -0.55 17.37
N ASP A 42 -0.18 0.47 16.53
CA ASP A 42 -0.33 1.87 16.94
C ASP A 42 -1.81 2.21 17.15
N ALA A 43 -2.19 2.57 18.38
CA ALA A 43 -3.58 2.78 18.77
C ALA A 43 -4.29 3.88 17.95
N SER A 44 -3.57 4.95 17.57
CA SER A 44 -4.16 6.04 16.79
C SER A 44 -4.50 5.59 15.37
N ILE A 45 -3.60 4.83 14.75
CA ILE A 45 -3.82 4.23 13.43
C ILE A 45 -4.93 3.19 13.48
N CYS A 46 -4.96 2.35 14.54
CA CYS A 46 -6.03 1.38 14.75
C CYS A 46 -7.40 2.06 14.82
N ALA A 47 -7.53 3.16 15.58
CA ALA A 47 -8.78 3.91 15.68
C ALA A 47 -9.21 4.48 14.31
N GLU A 48 -8.28 5.05 13.55
CA GLU A 48 -8.53 5.65 12.24
C GLU A 48 -8.99 4.60 11.20
N ILE A 49 -8.43 3.38 11.27
CA ILE A 49 -8.84 2.26 10.42
C ILE A 49 -10.17 1.69 10.90
N ALA A 50 -10.36 1.54 12.22
CA ALA A 50 -11.58 0.97 12.79
C ALA A 50 -12.82 1.84 12.52
N SER A 51 -12.64 3.15 12.33
CA SER A 51 -13.73 4.06 11.94
C SER A 51 -14.10 3.98 10.45
N ARG A 52 -13.41 3.15 9.65
CA ARG A 52 -13.59 3.00 8.19
C ARG A 52 -13.85 1.53 7.84
N PRO A 53 -15.12 1.08 7.79
CA PRO A 53 -15.47 -0.32 7.56
C PRO A 53 -14.85 -0.94 6.30
N GLU A 54 -14.66 -0.15 5.24
CA GLU A 54 -14.03 -0.57 3.98
C GLU A 54 -12.56 -0.98 4.14
N LEU A 55 -11.87 -0.51 5.18
CA LEU A 55 -10.49 -0.86 5.47
C LEU A 55 -10.38 -2.15 6.28
N LEU A 56 -11.37 -2.49 7.10
CA LEU A 56 -11.28 -3.59 8.07
C LEU A 56 -10.88 -4.93 7.44
N LYS A 57 -11.37 -5.22 6.23
CA LYS A 57 -11.01 -6.46 5.51
C LYS A 57 -9.51 -6.61 5.23
N PHE A 58 -8.79 -5.51 5.15
CA PHE A 58 -7.34 -5.50 4.90
C PHE A 58 -6.54 -5.67 6.19
N PHE A 59 -7.11 -5.38 7.36
CA PHE A 59 -6.37 -5.40 8.63
C PHE A 59 -6.74 -6.57 9.53
N GLY A 60 -7.48 -7.57 9.04
CA GLY A 60 -7.69 -8.83 9.75
C GLY A 60 -6.41 -9.67 9.89
N SER A 61 -6.44 -10.66 10.78
CA SER A 61 -5.30 -11.56 11.05
C SER A 61 -4.87 -12.41 9.85
N ASN A 62 -5.78 -12.65 8.90
CA ASN A 62 -5.49 -13.35 7.65
C ASN A 62 -4.75 -12.47 6.62
N SER A 63 -4.62 -11.17 6.87
CA SER A 63 -3.88 -10.27 6.00
C SER A 63 -2.38 -10.44 6.18
N LYS A 64 -1.68 -10.56 5.05
CA LYS A 64 -0.22 -10.66 4.99
C LYS A 64 0.36 -9.31 4.63
N THR A 65 1.46 -8.93 5.27
CA THR A 65 2.17 -7.68 4.98
C THR A 65 3.54 -7.95 4.37
N GLU A 66 4.05 -7.00 3.58
CA GLU A 66 5.41 -7.07 3.00
C GLU A 66 5.65 -8.34 2.17
N VAL A 67 4.63 -8.78 1.42
CA VAL A 67 4.65 -10.06 0.70
C VAL A 67 5.55 -9.94 -0.54
N PRO A 68 6.65 -10.71 -0.62
CA PRO A 68 7.46 -10.74 -1.83
C PRO A 68 6.68 -11.42 -2.96
N ILE A 69 6.76 -10.87 -4.17
CA ILE A 69 6.19 -11.46 -5.36
C ILE A 69 7.16 -11.32 -6.52
N ALA A 70 7.37 -12.41 -7.28
CA ALA A 70 8.26 -12.41 -8.41
C ALA A 70 7.75 -13.35 -9.51
N GLY A 71 8.14 -13.05 -10.74
CA GLY A 71 7.79 -13.85 -11.91
C GLY A 71 8.12 -13.11 -13.20
N TYR A 72 7.66 -13.66 -14.32
CA TYR A 72 7.86 -13.06 -15.63
C TYR A 72 6.60 -12.35 -16.11
N ILE A 73 6.76 -11.13 -16.63
CA ILE A 73 5.74 -10.39 -17.38
C ILE A 73 6.35 -10.05 -18.73
N ASN A 74 5.78 -10.54 -19.83
CA ASN A 74 6.29 -10.33 -21.20
C ASN A 74 7.79 -10.63 -21.31
N ASP A 75 8.19 -11.85 -20.89
CA ASP A 75 9.58 -12.35 -20.86
C ASP A 75 10.58 -11.57 -20.01
N ARG A 76 10.10 -10.57 -19.26
CA ARG A 76 10.91 -9.81 -18.31
C ARG A 76 10.69 -10.32 -16.90
N PHE A 77 11.77 -10.71 -16.21
CA PHE A 77 11.71 -11.00 -14.79
C PHE A 77 11.45 -9.74 -13.99
N ILE A 78 10.44 -9.80 -13.12
CA ILE A 78 10.00 -8.73 -12.23
C ILE A 78 10.00 -9.31 -10.81
N SER A 79 10.59 -8.56 -9.87
CA SER A 79 10.51 -8.84 -8.43
C SER A 79 10.04 -7.59 -7.71
N ARG A 80 9.04 -7.77 -6.86
CA ARG A 80 8.32 -6.72 -6.14
C ARG A 80 7.95 -7.18 -4.74
N ARG A 81 7.42 -6.25 -3.97
CA ARG A 81 6.90 -6.49 -2.63
C ARG A 81 5.58 -5.75 -2.49
N ILE A 82 4.55 -6.47 -2.06
CA ILE A 82 3.22 -5.95 -1.83
C ILE A 82 3.13 -5.55 -0.35
N ASP A 83 2.73 -4.31 -0.07
CA ASP A 83 2.62 -3.82 1.31
C ASP A 83 1.60 -4.62 2.11
N ARG A 84 0.44 -4.93 1.50
CA ARG A 84 -0.63 -5.69 2.13
C ARG A 84 -1.42 -6.55 1.13
N LEU A 85 -1.60 -7.82 1.47
CA LEU A 85 -2.28 -8.84 0.66
C LEU A 85 -3.32 -9.58 1.50
N VAL A 86 -4.50 -9.78 0.95
CA VAL A 86 -5.54 -10.64 1.52
C VAL A 86 -5.95 -11.65 0.47
N ILE A 87 -6.01 -12.91 0.85
CA ILE A 87 -6.52 -13.99 0.01
C ILE A 87 -7.80 -14.47 0.66
N ASP A 88 -8.89 -14.42 -0.10
CA ASP A 88 -10.20 -14.91 0.29
C ASP A 88 -10.52 -16.13 -0.58
N ASP A 89 -10.21 -17.31 -0.04
CA ASP A 89 -10.44 -18.59 -0.72
C ASP A 89 -11.93 -18.93 -0.86
N LYS A 90 -12.81 -18.36 -0.03
CA LYS A 90 -14.25 -18.64 -0.12
C LYS A 90 -14.84 -18.01 -1.37
N GLU A 91 -14.52 -16.74 -1.59
CA GLU A 91 -15.03 -15.97 -2.72
C GLU A 91 -14.10 -15.97 -3.94
N HIS A 92 -12.98 -16.72 -3.88
CA HIS A 92 -11.93 -16.76 -4.90
C HIS A 92 -11.45 -15.35 -5.29
N ASN A 93 -11.15 -14.53 -4.27
CA ASN A 93 -10.71 -13.15 -4.45
C ASN A 93 -9.34 -12.93 -3.82
N VAL A 94 -8.50 -12.15 -4.49
CA VAL A 94 -7.23 -11.64 -3.96
C VAL A 94 -7.34 -10.12 -3.90
N TYR A 95 -7.06 -9.55 -2.74
CA TYR A 95 -7.07 -8.11 -2.53
C TYR A 95 -5.66 -7.62 -2.23
N VAL A 96 -5.24 -6.59 -2.96
CA VAL A 96 -3.93 -5.96 -2.83
C VAL A 96 -4.12 -4.52 -2.39
N MET A 97 -3.35 -4.09 -1.40
CA MET A 97 -3.30 -2.70 -0.96
C MET A 97 -1.85 -2.23 -0.91
N ASP A 98 -1.58 -1.11 -1.57
CA ASP A 98 -0.29 -0.42 -1.59
C ASP A 98 -0.44 0.95 -0.91
N TYR A 99 0.53 1.35 -0.10
CA TYR A 99 0.45 2.57 0.69
C TYR A 99 1.12 3.74 -0.01
N LYS A 100 0.50 4.91 0.03
CA LYS A 100 1.08 6.15 -0.51
C LYS A 100 0.98 7.30 0.48
N THR A 101 2.04 8.11 0.54
CA THR A 101 2.14 9.29 1.41
C THR A 101 2.16 10.60 0.63
N ASP A 102 2.03 10.56 -0.69
CA ASP A 102 1.98 11.79 -1.49
C ASP A 102 0.72 12.59 -1.15
N ILE A 103 0.88 13.91 -1.06
CA ILE A 103 -0.23 14.82 -0.79
C ILE A 103 -1.10 14.97 -2.04
N ASP A 104 -0.46 15.10 -3.22
CA ASP A 104 -1.14 15.12 -4.49
C ASP A 104 -1.24 13.71 -5.09
N LYS A 105 -2.47 13.20 -5.14
CA LYS A 105 -2.82 11.86 -5.65
C LYS A 105 -2.59 11.72 -7.16
N THR A 106 -2.48 12.83 -7.89
CA THR A 106 -2.42 12.84 -9.36
C THR A 106 -0.99 12.79 -9.90
N THR A 107 -0.02 13.39 -9.18
CA THR A 107 1.37 13.56 -9.64
C THR A 107 2.03 12.26 -10.12
N PHE A 108 1.77 11.12 -9.46
CA PHE A 108 2.41 9.84 -9.79
C PHE A 108 1.42 8.74 -10.20
N ARG A 109 0.22 9.13 -10.65
CA ARG A 109 -0.87 8.17 -10.88
C ARG A 109 -0.51 7.07 -11.87
N GLU A 110 0.10 7.42 -13.00
CA GLU A 110 0.51 6.42 -14.00
C GLU A 110 1.50 5.40 -13.44
N LYS A 111 2.46 5.86 -12.63
CA LYS A 111 3.45 5.00 -11.96
C LYS A 111 2.77 4.01 -11.01
N TYR A 112 1.78 4.46 -10.25
CA TYR A 112 1.06 3.62 -9.29
C TYR A 112 0.15 2.61 -9.98
N ASN A 113 -0.56 3.04 -11.03
CA ASN A 113 -1.34 2.13 -11.86
C ASN A 113 -0.45 1.04 -12.49
N LYS A 114 0.72 1.42 -13.03
CA LYS A 114 1.66 0.45 -13.60
C LYS A 114 2.15 -0.56 -12.56
N GLN A 115 2.52 -0.08 -11.37
CA GLN A 115 2.97 -0.93 -10.26
C GLN A 115 1.88 -1.94 -9.85
N LEU A 116 0.64 -1.47 -9.66
CA LEU A 116 -0.48 -2.34 -9.29
C LEU A 116 -0.88 -3.31 -10.41
N ASN A 117 -0.72 -2.91 -11.68
CA ASN A 117 -0.91 -3.80 -12.82
C ASN A 117 0.17 -4.89 -12.87
N GLU A 118 1.43 -4.58 -12.52
CA GLU A 118 2.49 -5.59 -12.36
C GLU A 118 2.12 -6.59 -11.25
N TYR A 119 1.61 -6.11 -10.11
CA TYR A 119 1.15 -7.00 -9.02
C TYR A 119 0.00 -7.89 -9.47
N ALA A 120 -1.01 -7.31 -10.12
CA ALA A 120 -2.16 -8.06 -10.62
C ALA A 120 -1.76 -9.14 -11.64
N ALA A 121 -0.84 -8.82 -12.56
CA ALA A 121 -0.36 -9.78 -13.55
C ALA A 121 0.38 -10.96 -12.90
N LEU A 122 1.27 -10.68 -11.92
CA LEU A 122 1.97 -11.73 -11.19
C LEU A 122 1.04 -12.55 -10.29
N LEU A 123 0.04 -11.92 -9.66
CA LEU A 123 -0.92 -12.65 -8.82
C LEU A 123 -1.85 -13.53 -9.65
N LYS A 124 -2.24 -13.09 -10.85
CA LYS A 124 -3.06 -13.92 -11.75
C LYS A 124 -2.33 -15.15 -12.27
N SER A 125 -0.99 -15.14 -12.36
CA SER A 125 -0.25 -16.36 -12.71
C SER A 125 -0.17 -17.35 -11.53
N ILE A 126 -0.22 -16.85 -10.29
CA ILE A 126 -0.23 -17.67 -9.07
C ILE A 126 -1.64 -18.19 -8.74
N TYR A 127 -2.66 -17.35 -8.89
CA TYR A 127 -4.07 -17.62 -8.59
C TYR A 127 -4.95 -17.41 -9.84
N PRO A 128 -4.89 -18.32 -10.84
CA PRO A 128 -5.53 -18.13 -12.14
C PRO A 128 -7.06 -18.03 -12.05
N GLU A 129 -7.68 -18.73 -11.12
CA GLU A 129 -9.14 -18.76 -10.93
C GLU A 129 -9.64 -17.60 -10.05
N TYR A 130 -8.75 -16.79 -9.48
CA TYR A 130 -9.14 -15.76 -8.51
C TYR A 130 -9.27 -14.40 -9.18
N LYS A 131 -10.24 -13.60 -8.73
CA LYS A 131 -10.33 -12.19 -9.10
C LYS A 131 -9.33 -11.39 -8.27
N VAL A 132 -8.48 -10.62 -8.92
CA VAL A 132 -7.51 -9.74 -8.24
C VAL A 132 -8.05 -8.31 -8.22
N PHE A 133 -8.14 -7.71 -7.04
CA PHE A 133 -8.53 -6.32 -6.84
C PHE A 133 -7.38 -5.52 -6.25
N CYS A 134 -7.10 -4.37 -6.84
CA CYS A 134 -5.96 -3.53 -6.45
C CYS A 134 -6.42 -2.20 -5.88
N TYR A 135 -5.84 -1.83 -4.74
CA TYR A 135 -6.18 -0.62 -4.01
C TYR A 135 -4.92 0.18 -3.64
N ILE A 136 -5.11 1.49 -3.55
CA ILE A 136 -4.17 2.40 -2.90
C ILE A 136 -4.80 2.87 -1.60
N LEU A 137 -4.04 2.85 -0.50
CA LEU A 137 -4.39 3.55 0.72
C LEU A 137 -3.52 4.79 0.86
N TRP A 138 -4.17 5.96 0.81
CA TRP A 138 -3.53 7.25 1.00
C TRP A 138 -3.35 7.51 2.48
N LEU A 139 -2.13 7.38 3.00
CA LEU A 139 -1.86 7.42 4.44
C LEU A 139 -2.10 8.81 5.05
N ASN A 140 -2.17 9.88 4.25
CA ASN A 140 -2.41 11.23 4.78
C ASN A 140 -3.84 11.41 5.32
N ASP A 141 -4.83 10.82 4.66
CA ASP A 141 -6.26 10.97 4.98
C ASP A 141 -7.01 9.63 5.16
N PHE A 142 -6.29 8.51 5.04
CA PHE A 142 -6.82 7.14 5.05
C PHE A 142 -7.90 6.89 3.98
N THR A 143 -7.85 7.62 2.86
CA THR A 143 -8.72 7.34 1.72
C THR A 143 -8.31 6.03 1.07
N LEU A 144 -9.27 5.12 0.93
CA LEU A 144 -9.14 3.93 0.11
C LEU A 144 -9.54 4.24 -1.33
N GLU A 145 -8.65 3.94 -2.27
CA GLU A 145 -8.92 4.11 -3.69
C GLU A 145 -8.80 2.77 -4.42
N LYS A 146 -9.85 2.40 -5.17
CA LYS A 146 -9.82 1.22 -6.03
C LYS A 146 -9.22 1.57 -7.40
N ILE A 147 -8.28 0.75 -7.86
CA ILE A 147 -7.61 0.90 -9.16
C ILE A 147 -8.12 -0.10 -10.20
N SER A 148 -8.26 -1.37 -9.81
CA SER A 148 -8.79 -2.44 -10.65
C SER A 148 -9.55 -3.48 -9.83
#